data_AF-A0A3B9D2H4-F1
#
_entry.id   AF-A0A3B9D2H4-F1
#
_cell.length_a   1.000
_cell.length_b   1.000
_cell.length_c   1.000
_cell.angle_alpha   90.00
_cell.angle_beta   90.00
_cell.angle_gamma   90.00
#
_symmetry.space_group_name_H-M   'P 1'
#
loop_
_entity.id
_entity.type
_entity.pdbx_description
1 polymer ?
#
loop_
_entity_poly.entity_id
_entity_poly.type
_entity_poly.pdbx_seq_one_letter_code
_entity_poly.pdbx_strand_id
1 'polypeptide(L)'
;MASTVPLASVVGGGLGFYLPEALLTLMKMSRQQKIFLQLPDALDLLVVCVEAGLGLDAGMRRVSEELNETAPEVCNELATANMQLQMGKPRREVLHDLGIRTGVDDMRALAAILIQADRFGSSIARALRVQSDSMRTKRRQMAEEKAQGAAVKMIFPLVLFIFPGIFVILVGPAAIQLMDNLLQ
;
A
#
# COMPACT_ATOMS: atom_id res chain seq x y z
N MET A 1 -38.85 -19.92 20.32
CA MET A 1 -38.68 -18.49 19.96
C MET A 1 -37.98 -17.64 21.04
N ALA A 2 -37.99 -18.01 22.33
CA ALA A 2 -37.36 -17.21 23.39
C ALA A 2 -35.83 -17.39 23.55
N SER A 3 -35.22 -18.47 23.05
CA SER A 3 -33.79 -18.76 23.24
C SER A 3 -32.87 -18.19 22.16
N THR A 4 -33.40 -17.75 21.01
CA THR A 4 -32.63 -17.21 19.88
C THR A 4 -32.37 -15.70 19.98
N VAL A 5 -33.21 -14.98 20.74
CA VAL A 5 -33.13 -13.53 20.94
C VAL A 5 -31.85 -13.09 21.66
N PRO A 6 -31.42 -13.68 22.79
CA PRO A 6 -30.23 -13.22 23.50
C PRO A 6 -28.93 -13.46 22.71
N LEU A 7 -28.87 -14.54 21.92
CA LEU A 7 -27.72 -14.82 21.07
C LEU A 7 -27.61 -13.80 19.92
N ALA A 8 -28.74 -13.43 19.31
CA ALA A 8 -28.80 -12.40 18.28
C ALA A 8 -28.41 -11.01 18.80
N SER A 9 -28.78 -10.68 20.05
CA SER A 9 -28.41 -9.41 20.70
C SER A 9 -26.91 -9.31 20.99
N VAL A 10 -26.29 -10.41 21.47
CA VAL A 10 -24.84 -10.44 21.74
C VAL A 10 -24.03 -10.41 20.44
N VAL A 11 -24.46 -11.15 19.42
CA VAL A 11 -23.82 -11.13 18.09
C VAL A 11 -24.00 -9.77 17.41
N GLY A 12 -25.19 -9.19 17.49
CA GLY A 12 -25.48 -7.85 16.93
C GLY A 12 -24.70 -6.73 17.63
N GLY A 13 -24.58 -6.78 18.96
CA GLY A 13 -23.78 -5.82 19.74
C GLY A 13 -22.28 -5.97 19.49
N GLY A 14 -21.77 -7.20 19.41
CA GLY A 14 -20.39 -7.48 19.07
C GLY A 14 -20.03 -7.03 17.65
N LEU A 15 -20.86 -7.40 16.66
CA LEU A 15 -20.68 -6.94 15.28
C LEU A 15 -20.77 -5.41 15.19
N GLY A 16 -21.73 -4.78 15.85
CA GLY A 16 -21.89 -3.32 15.85
C GLY A 16 -20.70 -2.55 16.44
N PHE A 17 -19.94 -3.16 17.37
CA PHE A 17 -18.74 -2.58 17.94
C PHE A 17 -17.49 -2.81 17.08
N TYR A 18 -17.30 -4.03 16.55
CA TYR A 18 -16.11 -4.39 15.77
C TYR A 18 -16.16 -3.95 14.29
N LEU A 19 -17.33 -3.86 13.68
CA LEU A 19 -17.50 -3.38 12.30
C LEU A 19 -16.88 -2.00 12.04
N PRO A 20 -17.18 -0.95 12.84
CA PRO A 20 -16.65 0.37 12.57
C PRO A 20 -15.13 0.41 12.71
N GLU A 21 -14.54 -0.33 13.66
CA GLU A 21 -13.09 -0.41 13.82
C GLU A 21 -12.42 -1.07 12.61
N ALA A 22 -12.99 -2.18 12.10
CA ALA A 22 -12.52 -2.84 10.89
C ALA A 22 -12.63 -1.93 9.66
N LEU A 23 -13.75 -1.23 9.48
CA LEU A 23 -13.96 -0.30 8.38
C LEU A 23 -12.96 0.87 8.42
N LEU A 24 -12.75 1.46 9.59
CA LEU A 24 -11.75 2.52 9.79
C LEU A 24 -10.34 2.04 9.45
N THR A 25 -10.00 0.82 9.85
CA THR A 25 -8.69 0.22 9.54
C THR A 25 -8.52 0.03 8.04
N LEU A 26 -9.54 -0.49 7.34
CA LEU A 26 -9.52 -0.65 5.89
C LEU A 26 -9.43 0.69 5.15
N MET A 27 -10.16 1.70 5.61
CA MET A 27 -10.10 3.07 5.06
C MET A 27 -8.70 3.67 5.23
N LYS A 28 -8.10 3.50 6.41
CA LYS A 28 -6.73 3.94 6.70
C LYS A 28 -5.72 3.24 5.79
N MET A 29 -5.79 1.92 5.67
CA MET A 29 -4.91 1.15 4.80
C MET A 29 -5.06 1.57 3.33
N SER A 30 -6.28 1.78 2.86
CA SER A 30 -6.56 2.27 1.50
C SER A 30 -5.94 3.64 1.25
N ARG A 31 -6.07 4.58 2.20
CA ARG A 31 -5.45 5.90 2.10
C ARG A 31 -3.92 5.83 2.10
N GLN A 32 -3.34 5.06 3.02
CA GLN A 32 -1.89 4.84 3.09
C GLN A 32 -1.34 4.25 1.79
N GLN A 33 -2.06 3.30 1.19
CA GLN A 33 -1.69 2.71 -0.08
C GLN A 33 -1.73 3.73 -1.23
N LYS A 34 -2.74 4.61 -1.28
CA LYS A 34 -2.79 5.69 -2.27
C LYS A 34 -1.59 6.64 -2.13
N ILE A 35 -1.29 7.07 -0.91
CA ILE A 35 -0.11 7.91 -0.62
C ILE A 35 1.16 7.21 -1.09
N PHE A 36 1.36 5.94 -0.75
CA PHE A 36 2.54 5.17 -1.17
C PHE A 36 2.68 5.11 -2.70
N LEU A 37 1.59 4.91 -3.43
CA LEU A 37 1.61 4.80 -4.89
C LEU A 37 1.88 6.14 -5.58
N GLN A 38 1.39 7.24 -5.00
CA GLN A 38 1.49 8.61 -5.52
C GLN A 38 2.81 9.30 -5.15
N LEU A 39 3.46 8.85 -4.06
CA LEU A 39 4.68 9.46 -3.53
C LEU A 39 5.85 9.55 -4.54
N PRO A 40 6.13 8.53 -5.39
CA PRO A 40 7.22 8.59 -6.35
C PRO A 40 7.06 9.73 -7.36
N ASP A 41 5.85 9.95 -7.86
CA ASP A 41 5.57 10.98 -8.87
C ASP A 41 5.73 12.38 -8.27
N ALA A 42 5.28 12.56 -7.01
CA ALA A 42 5.51 13.79 -6.25
C ALA A 42 7.00 14.06 -5.99
N LEU A 43 7.77 13.02 -5.70
CA LEU A 43 9.21 13.11 -5.51
C LEU A 43 9.95 13.48 -6.79
N ASP A 44 9.58 12.88 -7.92
CA ASP A 44 10.21 13.16 -9.21
C ASP A 44 10.05 14.65 -9.58
N LEU A 45 8.85 15.21 -9.40
CA LEU A 45 8.61 16.63 -9.63
C LEU A 45 9.35 17.51 -8.61
N LEU A 46 9.43 17.10 -7.35
CA LEU A 46 10.17 17.82 -6.32
C LEU A 46 11.68 17.87 -6.64
N VAL A 47 12.25 16.76 -7.11
CA VAL A 47 13.65 16.69 -7.57
C VAL A 47 13.88 17.68 -8.71
N VAL A 48 13.04 17.67 -9.74
CA VAL A 48 13.15 18.61 -10.87
C VAL A 48 13.08 20.06 -10.39
N CYS A 49 12.18 20.36 -9.45
CA CYS A 49 12.07 21.70 -8.87
C CYS A 49 13.34 22.13 -8.13
N VAL A 50 13.90 21.25 -7.29
CA VAL A 50 15.14 21.54 -6.54
C VAL A 50 16.35 21.62 -7.46
N GLU A 51 16.45 20.76 -8.49
CA GLU A 51 17.51 20.83 -9.52
C GLU A 51 17.43 22.11 -10.36
N ALA A 52 16.22 22.64 -10.57
CA ALA A 52 15.99 23.94 -11.20
C ALA A 52 16.29 25.15 -10.28
N GLY A 53 16.71 24.91 -9.03
CA GLY A 53 17.10 25.94 -8.08
C GLY A 53 15.98 26.46 -7.18
N LEU A 54 14.79 25.84 -7.19
CA LEU A 54 13.76 26.17 -6.20
C LEU A 54 14.18 25.69 -4.81
N GLY A 55 13.98 26.53 -3.79
CA GLY A 55 14.08 26.10 -2.40
C GLY A 55 13.03 25.03 -2.07
N LEU A 56 13.31 24.17 -1.09
CA LEU A 56 12.46 23.02 -0.74
C LEU A 56 10.98 23.41 -0.51
N ASP A 57 10.71 24.48 0.23
CA ASP A 57 9.35 24.95 0.50
C ASP A 57 8.61 25.38 -0.77
N ALA A 58 9.30 26.10 -1.65
CA ALA A 58 8.75 26.52 -2.94
C ALA A 58 8.50 25.31 -3.86
N GLY A 59 9.41 24.32 -3.83
CA GLY A 59 9.25 23.06 -4.53
C GLY A 59 8.06 22.26 -4.01
N MET A 60 7.91 22.10 -2.69
CA MET A 60 6.76 21.40 -2.09
C MET A 60 5.44 22.09 -2.45
N ARG A 61 5.41 23.43 -2.48
CA ARG A 61 4.22 24.18 -2.93
C ARG A 61 3.90 23.91 -4.40
N ARG A 62 4.92 23.99 -5.27
CA ARG A 62 4.76 23.70 -6.71
C ARG A 62 4.22 22.29 -6.95
N VAL A 63 4.77 21.30 -6.26
CA VAL A 63 4.33 19.91 -6.34
C VAL A 63 2.87 19.76 -5.88
N SER A 64 2.50 20.43 -4.78
CA SER A 64 1.11 20.36 -4.27
C SER A 64 0.08 20.96 -5.24
N GLU A 65 0.46 21.99 -6.00
CA GLU A 65 -0.41 22.63 -6.99
C GLU A 65 -0.51 21.83 -8.29
N GLU A 66 0.63 21.39 -8.84
CA GLU A 66 0.71 20.74 -10.16
C GLU A 66 0.18 19.30 -10.17
N LEU A 67 0.35 18.56 -9.07
CA LEU A 67 -0.09 17.16 -8.99
C LEU A 67 -1.43 16.97 -8.30
N ASN A 68 -2.17 18.03 -7.99
CA ASN A 68 -3.40 17.93 -7.20
C ASN A 68 -4.45 16.99 -7.85
N GLU A 69 -4.52 16.95 -9.19
CA GLU A 69 -5.45 16.06 -9.91
C GLU A 69 -5.01 14.59 -9.91
N THR A 70 -3.69 14.34 -9.97
CA THR A 70 -3.14 12.97 -10.14
C THR A 70 -2.77 12.32 -8.79
N ALA A 71 -2.29 13.12 -7.84
CA ALA A 71 -1.80 12.70 -6.54
C ALA A 71 -2.44 13.48 -5.36
N PRO A 72 -3.80 13.55 -5.27
CA PRO A 72 -4.48 14.41 -4.31
C PRO A 72 -4.13 14.13 -2.84
N GLU A 73 -3.87 12.86 -2.47
CA GLU A 73 -3.58 12.51 -1.07
C GLU A 73 -2.22 13.05 -0.64
N VAL A 74 -1.20 12.94 -1.49
CA VAL A 74 0.14 13.49 -1.21
C VAL A 74 0.13 15.01 -1.29
N CYS A 75 -0.57 15.59 -2.28
CA CYS A 75 -0.69 17.04 -2.42
C CYS A 75 -1.34 17.69 -1.20
N ASN A 76 -2.42 17.10 -0.65
CA ASN A 76 -3.04 17.60 0.58
C ASN A 76 -2.08 17.57 1.77
N GLU A 77 -1.27 16.51 1.88
CA GLU A 77 -0.29 16.36 2.95
C GLU A 77 0.83 17.40 2.84
N LEU A 78 1.35 17.64 1.64
CA LEU A 78 2.35 18.67 1.33
C LEU A 78 1.80 20.10 1.48
N ALA A 79 0.57 20.36 1.04
CA ALA A 79 -0.10 21.65 1.22
C ALA A 79 -0.27 21.98 2.71
N THR A 80 -0.65 20.98 3.52
CA THR A 80 -0.72 21.13 4.98
C THR A 80 0.64 21.44 5.58
N ALA A 81 1.71 20.77 5.13
CA ALA A 81 3.08 21.07 5.57
C ALA A 81 3.49 22.50 5.21
N ASN A 82 3.24 22.93 3.97
CA ASN A 82 3.50 24.31 3.53
C ASN A 82 2.73 25.34 4.35
N MET A 83 1.48 25.04 4.73
CA MET A 83 0.69 25.90 5.60
C MET A 83 1.30 26.03 6.99
N GLN A 84 1.79 24.92 7.58
CA GLN A 84 2.46 24.91 8.88
C GLN A 84 3.78 25.70 8.84
N LEU A 85 4.55 25.60 7.76
CA LEU A 85 5.76 26.39 7.55
C LEU A 85 5.44 27.89 7.48
N GLN A 86 4.37 28.28 6.78
CA GLN A 86 3.91 29.67 6.71
C GLN A 86 3.43 30.22 8.06
N MET A 87 2.90 29.35 8.93
CA MET A 87 2.56 29.70 10.31
C MET A 87 3.78 29.82 11.24
N GLY A 88 5.00 29.64 10.72
CA GLY A 88 6.24 29.78 11.49
C GLY A 88 6.63 28.55 12.30
N LYS A 89 5.98 27.38 12.10
CA LYS A 89 6.47 26.13 12.70
C LYS A 89 7.87 25.81 12.15
N PRO A 90 8.78 25.31 13.00
CA PRO A 90 10.13 24.97 12.55
C PRO A 90 10.09 23.83 11.54
N ARG A 91 10.81 23.99 10.42
CA ARG A 91 10.78 23.07 9.26
C ARG A 91 11.02 21.61 9.65
N ARG A 92 11.98 21.38 10.54
CA ARG A 92 12.30 20.04 11.04
C ARG A 92 11.10 19.36 11.72
N GLU A 93 10.32 20.10 12.49
CA GLU A 93 9.12 19.57 13.15
C GLU A 93 8.02 19.29 12.11
N VAL A 94 7.80 20.20 11.17
CA VAL A 94 6.79 20.02 10.11
C VAL A 94 7.07 18.79 9.26
N LEU A 95 8.32 18.60 8.82
CA LEU A 95 8.70 17.42 8.04
C LEU A 95 8.54 16.13 8.86
N HIS A 96 8.91 16.15 10.14
CA HIS A 96 8.73 15.01 11.02
C HIS A 96 7.24 14.66 11.21
N ASP A 97 6.40 15.66 11.47
CA ASP A 97 4.95 15.50 11.62
C ASP A 97 4.30 15.00 10.33
N LEU A 98 4.76 15.45 9.16
CA LEU A 98 4.35 14.96 7.85
C LEU A 98 4.60 13.44 7.70
N GLY A 99 5.77 12.96 8.12
CA GLY A 99 6.10 11.54 8.10
C GLY A 99 5.29 10.70 9.08
N ILE A 100 4.98 11.23 10.28
CA ILE A 100 4.18 10.51 11.29
C ILE A 100 2.69 10.48 10.90
N ARG A 101 2.13 11.60 10.45
CA ARG A 101 0.71 11.76 10.15
C ARG A 101 0.23 10.91 8.98
N THR A 102 1.05 10.78 7.94
CA THR A 102 0.73 9.91 6.79
C THR A 102 0.70 8.43 7.17
N GLY A 103 1.52 8.03 8.16
CA GLY A 103 1.66 6.64 8.59
C GLY A 103 2.20 5.70 7.51
N VAL A 104 2.85 6.26 6.48
CA VAL A 104 3.52 5.52 5.40
C VAL A 104 5.02 5.57 5.68
N ASP A 105 5.66 4.41 5.80
CA ASP A 105 7.07 4.33 6.18
C ASP A 105 7.99 5.03 5.18
N ASP A 106 7.69 4.96 3.88
CA ASP A 106 8.46 5.65 2.84
C ASP A 106 8.34 7.19 2.95
N MET A 107 7.19 7.72 3.40
CA MET A 107 7.03 9.15 3.67
C MET A 107 7.84 9.58 4.91
N ARG A 108 7.87 8.72 5.95
CA ARG A 108 8.69 8.94 7.14
C ARG A 108 10.19 8.92 6.80
N ALA A 109 10.63 7.99 5.96
CA ALA A 109 12.01 7.92 5.49
C ALA A 109 12.38 9.18 4.69
N LEU A 110 11.51 9.60 3.77
CA LEU A 110 11.67 10.84 3.01
C LEU A 110 11.81 12.06 3.94
N ALA A 111 10.90 12.21 4.91
CA ALA A 111 10.96 13.31 5.86
C ALA A 111 12.28 13.33 6.62
N ALA A 112 12.76 12.18 7.09
CA ALA A 112 14.04 12.07 7.78
C ALA A 112 15.22 12.48 6.87
N ILE A 113 15.19 12.09 5.60
CA ILE A 113 16.19 12.47 4.60
C ILE A 113 16.17 13.98 4.36
N LEU A 114 14.98 14.56 4.17
CA LEU A 114 14.82 16.00 3.95
C LEU A 114 15.33 16.82 5.15
N ILE A 115 15.02 16.38 6.38
CA ILE A 115 15.52 16.99 7.62
C ILE A 115 17.06 16.95 7.68
N GLN A 116 17.68 15.84 7.26
CA GLN A 116 19.15 15.73 7.25
C GLN A 116 19.78 16.58 6.15
N ALA A 117 19.13 16.69 5.00
CA ALA A 117 19.68 17.31 3.82
C ALA A 117 19.44 18.84 3.75
N ASP A 118 18.50 19.38 4.55
CA ASP A 118 18.19 20.82 4.73
C ASP A 118 19.44 21.70 4.96
N ARG A 119 20.54 21.11 5.44
CA ARG A 119 21.79 21.82 5.70
C ARG A 119 22.64 22.17 4.48
N PHE A 120 22.46 21.51 3.33
CA PHE A 120 23.46 21.60 2.25
C PHE A 120 22.90 21.77 0.82
N GLY A 121 21.58 21.77 0.59
CA GLY A 121 20.95 22.14 -0.69
C GLY A 121 21.23 21.20 -1.88
N SER A 122 22.49 21.01 -2.27
CA SER A 122 22.94 20.11 -3.34
C SER A 122 22.86 18.63 -2.97
N SER A 123 22.91 18.28 -1.68
CA SER A 123 22.76 16.90 -1.20
C SER A 123 21.29 16.44 -1.14
N ILE A 124 20.33 17.37 -1.04
CA ILE A 124 18.88 17.07 -1.02
C ILE A 124 18.47 16.43 -2.34
N ALA A 125 18.85 17.00 -3.48
CA ALA A 125 18.51 16.45 -4.79
C ALA A 125 19.04 15.02 -4.97
N ARG A 126 20.28 14.76 -4.52
CA ARG A 126 20.87 13.42 -4.57
C ARG A 126 20.15 12.43 -3.65
N ALA A 127 19.81 12.86 -2.43
CA ALA A 127 19.12 12.00 -1.47
C ALA A 127 17.67 11.70 -1.88
N LEU A 128 16.96 12.69 -2.43
CA LEU A 128 15.66 12.52 -3.06
C LEU A 128 15.74 11.56 -4.26
N ARG A 129 16.73 11.70 -5.15
CA ARG A 129 16.91 10.82 -6.31
C ARG A 129 17.13 9.36 -5.88
N VAL A 130 17.96 9.12 -4.86
CA VAL A 130 18.17 7.77 -4.30
C VAL A 130 16.87 7.20 -3.70
N GLN A 131 16.10 8.02 -2.98
CA GLN A 131 14.82 7.60 -2.42
C GLN A 131 13.79 7.30 -3.53
N SER A 132 13.72 8.13 -4.58
CA SER A 132 12.86 7.92 -5.75
C SER A 132 13.19 6.60 -6.46
N ASP A 133 14.47 6.31 -6.69
CA ASP A 133 14.89 5.06 -7.34
C ASP A 133 14.58 3.83 -6.48
N SER A 134 14.78 3.93 -5.16
CA SER A 134 14.38 2.90 -4.21
C SER A 134 12.87 2.65 -4.24
N MET A 135 12.07 3.71 -4.27
CA MET A 135 10.60 3.63 -4.35
C MET A 135 10.12 3.01 -5.67
N ARG A 136 10.72 3.39 -6.80
CA ARG A 136 10.42 2.79 -8.12
C ARG A 136 10.76 1.30 -8.15
N THR A 137 11.89 0.91 -7.56
CA THR A 137 12.30 -0.49 -7.43
C THR A 137 11.32 -1.28 -6.58
N LYS A 138 10.92 -0.74 -5.42
CA LYS A 138 9.92 -1.34 -4.53
C LYS A 138 8.56 -1.50 -5.22
N ARG A 139 8.11 -0.49 -6.00
CA ARG A 139 6.88 -0.57 -6.79
C ARG A 139 6.93 -1.71 -7.82
N ARG A 140 8.07 -1.90 -8.47
CA ARG A 140 8.30 -2.99 -9.43
C ARG A 140 8.29 -4.36 -8.73
N GLN A 141 9.01 -4.49 -7.61
CA GLN A 141 9.05 -5.72 -6.83
C GLN A 141 7.67 -6.15 -6.33
N MET A 142 6.86 -5.22 -5.81
CA MET A 142 5.49 -5.55 -5.38
C MET A 142 4.60 -5.98 -6.55
N ALA A 143 4.82 -5.43 -7.75
CA ALA A 143 4.11 -5.89 -8.95
C ALA A 143 4.54 -7.30 -9.35
N GLU A 144 5.84 -7.58 -9.27
CA GLU A 144 6.42 -8.92 -9.51
C GLU A 144 5.94 -9.95 -8.46
N GLU A 145 5.87 -9.58 -7.17
CA GLU A 145 5.32 -10.42 -6.11
C GLU A 145 3.84 -10.74 -6.34
N LYS A 146 3.03 -9.76 -6.76
CA LYS A 146 1.63 -10.01 -7.13
C LYS A 146 1.51 -10.94 -8.34
N ALA A 147 2.39 -10.80 -9.32
CA ALA A 147 2.43 -11.68 -10.49
C ALA A 147 2.83 -13.12 -10.11
N GLN A 148 3.82 -13.31 -9.24
CA GLN A 148 4.22 -14.61 -8.73
C GLN A 148 3.13 -15.25 -7.84
N GLY A 149 2.47 -14.45 -7.00
CA GLY A 149 1.33 -14.91 -6.20
C GLY A 149 0.14 -15.37 -7.06
N ALA A 150 -0.06 -14.80 -8.24
CA ALA A 150 -1.07 -15.25 -9.19
C ALA A 150 -0.76 -16.64 -9.77
N ALA A 151 0.52 -16.95 -10.03
CA ALA A 151 0.94 -18.26 -10.53
C ALA A 151 0.65 -19.39 -9.52
N VAL A 152 0.88 -19.15 -8.22
CA VAL A 152 0.56 -20.13 -7.16
C VAL A 152 -0.93 -20.40 -7.07
N LYS A 153 -1.79 -19.39 -7.27
CA LYS A 153 -3.25 -19.56 -7.28
C LYS A 153 -3.75 -20.42 -8.44
N MET A 154 -3.00 -20.56 -9.54
CA MET A 154 -3.37 -21.47 -10.64
C MET A 154 -3.17 -22.94 -10.30
N ILE A 155 -2.34 -23.29 -9.31
CA ILE A 155 -2.14 -24.68 -8.87
C ILE A 155 -3.42 -25.23 -8.23
N PHE A 156 -4.18 -24.39 -7.51
CA PHE A 156 -5.38 -24.85 -6.81
C PHE A 156 -6.45 -25.41 -7.78
N PRO A 157 -6.90 -24.69 -8.83
CA PRO A 157 -7.78 -25.27 -9.84
C PRO A 157 -7.16 -26.48 -10.55
N LEU A 158 -5.86 -26.43 -10.85
CA LEU A 158 -5.18 -27.51 -11.56
C LEU A 158 -5.23 -28.82 -10.75
N VAL A 159 -4.91 -28.79 -9.46
CA VAL A 159 -5.02 -29.97 -8.59
C VAL A 159 -6.48 -30.38 -8.41
N LEU A 160 -7.39 -29.44 -8.15
CA LEU A 160 -8.80 -29.75 -7.90
C LEU A 160 -9.49 -30.41 -9.10
N PHE A 161 -9.14 -30.07 -10.34
CA PHE A 161 -9.80 -30.59 -11.55
C PHE A 161 -9.03 -31.70 -12.26
N ILE A 162 -7.69 -31.62 -12.34
CA ILE A 162 -6.88 -32.63 -13.04
C ILE A 162 -6.67 -33.86 -12.16
N PHE A 163 -6.41 -33.70 -10.86
CA PHE A 163 -6.11 -34.84 -9.98
C PHE A 163 -7.28 -35.85 -9.90
N PRO A 164 -8.56 -35.44 -9.74
CA PRO A 164 -9.67 -36.38 -9.78
C PRO A 164 -9.83 -37.05 -11.14
N GLY A 165 -9.59 -36.32 -12.24
CA GLY A 165 -9.63 -36.89 -13.59
C GLY A 165 -8.60 -38.00 -13.79
N ILE A 166 -7.35 -37.77 -13.36
CA ILE A 166 -6.29 -38.79 -13.40
C ILE A 166 -6.65 -39.98 -12.50
N PHE A 167 -7.18 -39.72 -11.30
CA PHE A 167 -7.57 -40.78 -10.37
C PHE A 167 -8.66 -41.69 -10.94
N VAL A 168 -9.67 -41.13 -11.60
CA VAL A 168 -10.73 -41.89 -12.28
C VAL A 168 -10.16 -42.75 -13.41
N ILE A 169 -9.24 -42.21 -14.22
CA ILE A 169 -8.62 -42.96 -15.33
C ILE A 169 -7.74 -44.10 -14.81
N LEU A 170 -6.97 -43.87 -13.75
CA LEU A 170 -6.01 -44.84 -13.23
C LEU A 170 -6.67 -45.94 -12.39
N VAL A 171 -7.56 -45.55 -11.46
CA VAL A 171 -8.17 -46.45 -10.48
C VAL A 171 -9.51 -47.01 -10.97
N GLY A 172 -10.22 -46.28 -11.83
CA GLY A 172 -11.52 -46.69 -12.38
C GLY A 172 -11.54 -48.11 -12.95
N PRO A 173 -10.68 -48.48 -13.92
CA PRO A 173 -10.70 -49.82 -14.50
C PRO A 173 -10.30 -50.92 -13.49
N ALA A 174 -9.36 -50.64 -12.59
CA ALA A 174 -8.96 -51.58 -11.54
C ALA A 174 -10.09 -51.85 -10.54
N ALA A 175 -10.86 -50.82 -10.18
CA ALA A 175 -12.03 -50.95 -9.32
C ALA A 175 -13.16 -51.75 -9.99
N ILE A 176 -13.42 -51.50 -11.28
CA ILE A 176 -14.41 -52.27 -12.06
C ILE A 176 -13.99 -53.75 -12.14
N GLN A 177 -12.73 -54.03 -12.48
CA GLN A 177 -12.21 -55.40 -12.56
C GLN A 177 -12.28 -56.14 -11.21
N LEU A 178 -12.00 -55.47 -10.08
CA LEU A 178 -12.14 -56.07 -8.76
C LEU A 178 -13.59 -56.41 -8.43
N MET A 179 -14.54 -55.55 -8.83
CA MET A 179 -15.95 -55.77 -8.56
C MET A 179 -16.51 -56.92 -9.40
N ASP A 180 -16.11 -57.01 -10.68
CA ASP A 180 -16.49 -58.11 -11.56
C ASP A 180 -15.94 -59.46 -11.06
N ASN A 181 -14.69 -59.50 -10.57
CA ASN A 181 -14.07 -60.72 -10.02
C ASN A 181 -14.65 -61.15 -8.66
N LEU A 182 -15.27 -60.24 -7.90
CA LEU A 182 -15.90 -60.56 -6.59
C LEU A 182 -17.38 -60.95 -6.72
N LEU A 183 -18.02 -60.64 -7.85
CA LEU A 183 -19.41 -60.99 -8.14
C LEU A 183 -19.57 -62.34 -8.90
N GLN A 184 -18.47 -62.95 -9.32
CA GLN A 184 -18.39 -64.34 -9.79
C GLN A 184 -18.10 -65.32 -8.65
#